data_AF-A0A3B1CJJ4-F1
#
_entry.id   AF-A0A3B1CJJ4-F1
#
_cell.length_a   1.000
_cell.length_b   1.000
_cell.length_c   1.000
_cell.angle_alpha   90.00
_cell.angle_beta   90.00
_cell.angle_gamma   90.00
#
_symmetry.space_group_name_H-M   'P 1'
#
loop_
_entity.id
_entity.type
_entity.pdbx_description
1 polymer ?
#
loop_
_entity_poly.entity_id
_entity_poly.type
_entity_poly.pdbx_seq_one_letter_code
_entity_poly.pdbx_strand_id
1 'polypeptide(L)' 'TTNKWGIMMVDPVTYHTSKPGVFAGGDTVTGGSTVILAMGQAKTAAKYVHEYVMGNFDYELNVPTDPEAPGVQWGFAK' A
#
# COMPACT_ATOMS: atom_id res chain seq x y z
N THR A 1 -7.76 -0.10 5.33
CA THR A 1 -8.31 -1.17 6.17
C THR A 1 -7.22 -2.19 6.41
N THR A 2 -7.24 -2.93 7.51
CA THR A 2 -6.30 -4.04 7.76
C THR A 2 -6.99 -5.37 7.47
N ASN A 3 -6.26 -6.36 6.97
CA ASN A 3 -6.77 -7.73 6.87
C ASN A 3 -6.75 -8.45 8.24
N LYS A 4 -7.21 -9.70 8.28
CA LYS A 4 -7.23 -10.51 9.52
C LYS A 4 -5.86 -10.75 10.17
N TRP A 5 -4.78 -10.57 9.41
CA TRP A 5 -3.41 -10.73 9.88
C TRP A 5 -2.78 -9.42 10.37
N GLY A 6 -3.54 -8.33 10.42
CA GLY A 6 -3.04 -7.01 10.80
C GLY A 6 -2.21 -6.33 9.73
N ILE A 7 -2.17 -6.87 8.51
CA ILE A 7 -1.47 -6.27 7.38
C ILE A 7 -2.32 -5.13 6.80
N MET A 8 -1.69 -4.00 6.55
CA MET A 8 -2.38 -2.84 6.00
C MET A 8 -2.66 -3.04 4.52
N MET A 9 -3.94 -2.93 4.15
CA MET A 9 -4.37 -3.00 2.77
C MET A 9 -4.13 -1.66 2.10
N VAL A 10 -3.42 -1.71 0.98
CA VAL A 10 -3.10 -0.55 0.15
C VAL A 10 -3.35 -0.89 -1.31
N ASP A 11 -3.46 0.14 -2.14
CA ASP A 11 -3.46 0.00 -3.58
C ASP A 11 -2.07 -0.46 -4.06
N PRO A 12 -1.98 -1.47 -4.95
CA PRO A 12 -0.71 -2.08 -5.35
C PRO A 12 0.21 -1.16 -6.17
N VAL A 13 -0.33 -0.10 -6.77
CA VAL A 13 0.42 0.82 -7.63
C VAL A 13 0.84 2.06 -6.85
N THR A 14 -0.08 2.63 -6.09
CA THR A 14 0.03 3.95 -5.46
C THR A 14 0.34 3.88 -3.98
N TYR A 15 0.12 2.73 -3.34
CA TYR A 15 0.32 2.51 -1.92
C TYR A 15 -0.53 3.38 -1.00
N HIS A 16 -1.62 4.00 -1.51
CA HIS A 16 -2.60 4.64 -0.65
C HIS A 16 -3.47 3.58 0.04
N THR A 17 -3.93 3.93 1.24
CA THR A 17 -4.82 3.08 2.02
C THR A 17 -6.28 3.33 1.64
N SER A 18 -7.24 2.82 2.40
CA SER A 18 -8.66 3.19 2.24
C SER A 18 -8.98 4.60 2.77
N LYS A 19 -8.08 5.21 3.56
CA LYS A 19 -8.25 6.56 4.10
C LYS A 19 -7.50 7.60 3.24
N PRO A 20 -8.20 8.64 2.74
CA PRO A 20 -7.56 9.69 1.95
C PRO A 20 -6.38 10.33 2.67
N GLY A 21 -5.30 10.56 1.93
CA GLY A 21 -4.05 11.15 2.44
C GLY A 21 -3.20 10.21 3.31
N VAL A 22 -3.60 8.94 3.48
CA VAL A 22 -2.81 7.95 4.23
C VAL A 22 -2.24 6.92 3.27
N PHE A 23 -0.91 6.79 3.29
CA PHE A 23 -0.13 5.87 2.46
C PHE A 23 0.70 4.95 3.36
N ALA A 24 0.97 3.74 2.92
CA ALA A 24 1.78 2.78 3.68
C ALA A 24 2.64 1.93 2.75
N GLY A 25 3.83 1.54 3.20
CA GLY A 25 4.76 0.67 2.48
C GLY A 25 5.70 -0.05 3.44
N GLY A 26 6.48 -1.00 2.93
CA GLY A 26 7.38 -1.83 3.73
C GLY A 26 6.64 -2.91 4.53
N ASP A 27 7.24 -3.32 5.65
CA ASP A 27 6.78 -4.48 6.44
C ASP A 27 5.31 -4.40 6.89
N THR A 28 4.78 -3.18 7.05
CA THR A 28 3.38 -2.94 7.42
C THR A 28 2.38 -3.40 6.34
N VAL A 29 2.82 -3.46 5.07
CA VAL A 29 1.98 -3.82 3.91
C VAL A 29 2.20 -5.26 3.47
N THR A 30 3.35 -5.82 3.79
CA THR A 30 3.79 -7.11 3.25
C THR A 30 3.84 -8.23 4.26
N GLY A 31 4.13 -7.91 5.53
CA GLY A 31 4.46 -8.89 6.56
C GLY A 31 5.87 -9.44 6.36
N GLY A 32 6.87 -8.73 6.87
CA GLY A 32 8.29 -9.12 6.84
C GLY A 32 8.90 -9.15 5.43
N SER A 33 9.51 -8.03 5.01
CA SER A 33 10.19 -7.89 3.72
C SER A 33 11.69 -7.72 3.87
N THR A 34 12.42 -7.95 2.77
CA THR A 34 13.82 -7.53 2.69
C THR A 34 13.89 -6.00 2.62
N VAL A 35 14.99 -5.43 3.13
CA VAL A 35 15.22 -3.97 3.13
C VAL A 35 15.09 -3.37 1.73
N ILE A 36 15.57 -4.08 0.70
CA ILE A 36 15.50 -3.61 -0.70
C ILE A 36 14.05 -3.48 -1.20
N LEU A 37 13.18 -4.42 -0.86
CA LEU A 37 11.77 -4.38 -1.23
C LEU A 37 11.05 -3.26 -0.46
N ALA A 38 11.30 -3.15 0.85
CA ALA A 38 10.72 -2.10 1.67
C ALA A 38 11.10 -0.69 1.16
N MET A 39 12.35 -0.50 0.75
CA MET A 39 12.83 0.76 0.15
C MET A 39 12.18 1.04 -1.21
N GLY A 40 12.01 0.02 -2.06
CA GLY A 40 11.32 0.15 -3.34
C GLY A 40 9.87 0.63 -3.16
N GLN A 41 9.15 0.02 -2.20
CA GLN A 41 7.79 0.40 -1.87
C GLN A 41 7.70 1.81 -1.27
N ALA A 42 8.61 2.16 -0.35
CA ALA A 42 8.67 3.49 0.25
C ALA A 42 8.90 4.58 -0.81
N LYS A 43 9.78 4.33 -1.80
CA LYS A 43 10.02 5.28 -2.90
C LYS A 43 8.76 5.51 -3.73
N THR A 44 8.03 4.45 -4.05
CA THR A 44 6.77 4.57 -4.81
C THR A 44 5.71 5.30 -4.00
N ALA A 45 5.49 4.92 -2.74
CA ALA A 45 4.56 5.60 -1.85
C ALA A 45 4.89 7.09 -1.71
N ALA A 46 6.17 7.44 -1.54
CA ALA A 46 6.61 8.83 -1.42
C ALA A 46 6.30 9.67 -2.68
N LYS A 47 6.42 9.08 -3.87
CA LYS A 47 6.03 9.73 -5.12
C LYS A 47 4.54 10.11 -5.11
N TYR A 48 3.66 9.19 -4.71
CA TYR A 48 2.21 9.47 -4.69
C TYR A 48 1.78 10.35 -3.52
N VAL A 49 2.49 10.30 -2.39
CA VAL A 49 2.33 11.30 -1.31
C VAL A 49 2.63 12.71 -1.85
N HIS A 50 3.68 12.85 -2.66
CA HIS A 50 4.01 14.14 -3.28
C HIS A 50 2.90 14.61 -4.24
N GLU A 51 2.42 13.74 -5.14
CA GLU A 51 1.31 14.08 -6.04
C GLU A 51 0.04 14.47 -5.27
N TYR A 52 -0.25 13.77 -4.16
CA TYR A 52 -1.38 14.08 -3.29
C TYR A 52 -1.27 15.47 -2.65
N VAL A 53 -0.09 15.81 -2.14
CA VAL A 53 0.17 17.14 -1.56
C VAL A 53 0.11 18.24 -2.61
N MET A 54 0.54 17.95 -3.84
CA MET A 54 0.48 18.90 -4.97
C MET A 54 -0.91 19.04 -5.59
N GLY A 55 -1.89 18.22 -5.17
CA GLY A 55 -3.25 18.23 -5.72
C GLY A 55 -3.39 17.54 -7.08
N ASN A 56 -2.37 16.77 -7.52
CA ASN A 56 -2.33 16.06 -8.79
C ASN A 56 -2.69 14.56 -8.64
N PHE A 57 -3.42 14.21 -7.58
CA PHE A 57 -3.72 12.82 -7.24
C PHE A 57 -5.21 12.58 -7.13
N ASP A 58 -5.73 11.78 -8.05
CA ASP A 58 -7.11 11.31 -8.00
C ASP A 58 -7.21 10.06 -7.12
N TYR A 59 -8.02 10.16 -6.08
CA TYR A 59 -8.17 9.10 -5.09
C TYR A 59 -9.20 8.06 -5.55
N GLU A 60 -8.74 7.09 -6.34
CA GLU A 60 -9.55 5.94 -6.73
C GLU A 60 -9.48 4.83 -5.69
N LEU A 61 -10.63 4.38 -5.18
CA LEU A 61 -10.68 3.41 -4.10
C LEU A 61 -10.48 1.97 -4.64
N ASN A 62 -9.23 1.63 -4.95
CA ASN A 62 -8.81 0.34 -5.50
C ASN A 62 -8.19 -0.60 -4.44
N VAL A 63 -8.41 -0.30 -3.15
CA VAL A 63 -7.87 -1.06 -2.02
C VAL A 63 -8.79 -2.24 -1.71
N PRO A 64 -8.28 -3.48 -1.65
CA PRO A 64 -9.10 -4.63 -1.26
C PRO A 64 -9.67 -4.44 0.15
N THR A 65 -10.99 -4.62 0.28
CA THR A 65 -11.73 -4.46 1.54
C THR A 65 -12.03 -5.79 2.23
N ASP A 66 -11.82 -6.91 1.54
CA ASP A 66 -12.02 -8.25 2.08
C ASP A 66 -10.97 -8.55 3.18
N PRO A 67 -11.39 -8.85 4.43
CA PRO A 67 -10.49 -9.21 5.52
C PRO A 67 -9.65 -10.47 5.25
N GLU A 68 -10.11 -11.35 4.34
CA GLU A 68 -9.42 -12.57 3.92
C GLU A 68 -8.44 -12.32 2.77
N ALA A 69 -8.44 -11.12 2.18
CA ALA A 69 -7.57 -10.81 1.06
C ALA A 69 -6.08 -10.92 1.45
N PRO A 70 -5.25 -11.50 0.56
CA PRO A 70 -3.81 -11.49 0.71
C PRO A 70 -3.29 -10.04 0.73
N GLY A 71 -2.19 -9.78 1.47
CA GLY A 71 -1.48 -8.49 1.35
C GLY A 71 -0.94 -8.29 -0.06
N VAL A 72 -0.64 -7.04 -0.43
CA VAL A 72 -0.22 -6.65 -1.80
C VAL A 72 0.92 -7.51 -2.38
N GLN A 73 1.85 -7.99 -1.55
CA GLN A 73 2.97 -8.83 -2.00
C GLN A 73 2.58 -10.27 -2.34
N TRP A 74 1.48 -10.79 -1.80
CA TRP A 74 1.11 -12.20 -1.89
C TRP A 74 0.48 -12.54 -3.25
N GLY A 75 0.08 -11.52 -4.02
CA GLY A 75 -0.34 -11.66 -5.42
C GLY A 75 0.83 -11.91 -6.39
N PHE A 76 2.07 -11.56 -6.01
CA PHE A 76 3.28 -11.85 -6.80
C PHE A 76 3.84 -13.25 -6.54
N ALA A 77 3.30 -13.99 -5.57
CA ALA A 77 3.71 -15.35 -5.25
C ALA A 77 2.99 -16.42 -6.11
N LYS A 78 2.35 -16.01 -7.21
CA LYS A 78 1.77 -16.90 -8.23
C LYS A 78 2.45 -16.70 -9.57
#